data_AF-A0A2V5JWQ3-F1
#
_entry.id   AF-A0A2V5JWQ3-F1
#
_cell.length_a   1.000
_cell.length_b   1.000
_cell.length_c   1.000
_cell.angle_alpha   90.00
_cell.angle_beta   90.00
_cell.angle_gamma   90.00
#
_symmetry.space_group_name_H-M   'P 1'
#
loop_
_entity.id
_entity.type
_entity.pdbx_description
1 polymer ?
#
loop_
_entity_poly.entity_id
_entity_poly.type
_entity_poly.pdbx_seq_one_letter_code
_entity_poly.pdbx_strand_id
1 'polypeptide(L)'
;MNALRSLDAFKGATVSLDETTGQFQISGAKGLTNDISNLSFSAQKSATDTTKVADFNKIFGSMNETQKAQNAASDSSLSMQIGANEGQTLNVDINDMGAQALRIQDVDVSSSKGAQTAISVINNALEIVSAERSKLGAYQNRLEHTINNLGTSAENLTASESRIRDVDMAKEMMEFTKNNILSQAAQAMLAQANQQPQGVLQLLR
;
A
#
# COMPACT_ATOMS: atom_id res chain seq x y z
N MET A 1 -19.48 45.67 -8.03
CA MET A 1 -18.30 45.71 -8.92
C MET A 1 -17.47 44.46 -8.64
N ASN A 2 -17.69 43.39 -9.41
CA ASN A 2 -17.00 42.12 -9.20
C ASN A 2 -15.61 42.20 -9.83
N ALA A 3 -14.59 41.99 -9.02
CA ALA A 3 -13.19 41.98 -9.44
C ALA A 3 -12.97 40.86 -10.47
N LEU A 4 -12.63 41.25 -11.70
CA LEU A 4 -12.02 40.35 -12.67
C LEU A 4 -10.72 39.81 -12.06
N ARG A 5 -10.68 38.50 -11.86
CA ARG A 5 -9.53 37.77 -11.31
C ARG A 5 -8.34 37.93 -12.28
N SER A 6 -7.17 38.22 -11.73
CA SER A 6 -5.92 38.54 -12.46
C SER A 6 -5.57 37.52 -13.56
N LEU A 7 -5.09 38.05 -14.69
CA LEU A 7 -4.71 37.35 -15.92
C LEU A 7 -3.48 36.43 -15.74
N ASP A 8 -2.71 36.56 -14.66
CA ASP A 8 -1.51 35.75 -14.40
C ASP A 8 -1.82 34.25 -14.19
N ALA A 9 -3.05 33.91 -13.79
CA ALA A 9 -3.50 32.52 -13.65
C ALA A 9 -3.67 31.79 -15.01
N PHE A 10 -3.58 32.52 -16.13
CA PHE A 10 -3.75 31.99 -17.49
C PHE A 10 -2.47 32.04 -18.34
N LYS A 11 -1.30 32.34 -17.76
CA LYS A 11 -0.02 32.29 -18.49
C LYS A 11 0.23 30.88 -19.05
N GLY A 12 0.10 30.73 -20.37
CA GLY A 12 0.29 29.46 -21.09
C GLY A 12 -0.98 28.83 -21.65
N ALA A 13 -2.16 29.39 -21.36
CA ALA A 13 -3.41 28.99 -22.00
C ALA A 13 -3.64 29.85 -23.26
N THR A 14 -3.74 29.22 -24.43
CA THR A 14 -4.13 29.91 -25.66
C THR A 14 -5.62 29.70 -25.90
N VAL A 15 -6.31 30.81 -26.17
CA VAL A 15 -7.70 30.83 -26.64
C VAL A 15 -7.64 31.22 -28.11
N SER A 16 -7.99 30.30 -28.99
CA SER A 16 -7.97 30.52 -30.44
C SER A 16 -9.33 30.22 -31.05
N LEU A 17 -9.71 31.04 -32.03
CA LEU A 17 -10.88 30.85 -32.88
C LEU A 17 -10.36 30.51 -34.27
N ASP A 18 -10.67 29.30 -34.76
CA ASP A 18 -10.36 28.92 -36.13
C ASP A 18 -11.47 29.42 -37.07
N GLU A 19 -11.17 30.47 -37.84
CA GLU A 19 -12.14 31.19 -38.69
C GLU A 19 -12.73 30.35 -39.83
N THR A 20 -12.10 29.22 -40.18
CA THR A 20 -12.57 28.34 -41.26
C THR A 20 -13.57 27.30 -40.76
N THR A 21 -13.46 26.89 -39.49
CA THR A 21 -14.28 25.83 -38.89
C THR A 21 -15.23 26.34 -37.81
N GLY A 22 -15.11 27.61 -37.39
CA GLY A 22 -15.92 28.21 -36.34
C GLY A 22 -15.68 27.61 -34.95
N GLN A 23 -14.58 26.87 -34.78
CA GLN A 23 -14.28 26.15 -33.54
C GLN A 23 -13.50 27.04 -32.57
N PHE A 24 -13.97 27.07 -31.33
CA PHE A 24 -13.34 27.76 -30.21
C PHE A 24 -12.51 26.77 -29.40
N GLN A 25 -11.19 26.95 -29.37
CA GLN A 25 -10.25 26.03 -28.70
C GLN A 25 -9.57 26.74 -27.52
N ILE A 26 -9.64 26.12 -26.34
CA ILE A 26 -8.88 26.49 -25.15
C ILE A 26 -7.89 25.35 -24.89
N SER A 27 -6.59 25.61 -24.99
CA SER A 27 -5.55 24.62 -24.66
C SER A 27 -4.83 25.04 -23.38
N GLY A 28 -4.81 24.15 -22.37
CA GLY A 28 -4.06 24.32 -21.13
C GLY A 28 -2.63 23.76 -21.28
N ALA A 29 -1.72 24.20 -20.41
CA ALA A 29 -0.37 23.62 -20.34
C ALA A 29 -0.44 22.23 -19.70
N LYS A 30 0.24 21.24 -20.29
CA LYS A 30 0.28 19.85 -19.82
C LYS A 30 0.77 19.79 -18.36
N GLY A 31 -0.01 19.21 -17.44
CA GLY A 31 0.48 18.73 -16.15
C GLY A 31 0.20 19.56 -14.89
N LEU A 32 -0.87 20.36 -14.82
CA LEU A 32 -1.32 21.01 -13.57
C LEU A 32 -2.79 20.67 -13.27
N THR A 33 -3.12 20.47 -11.99
CA THR A 33 -4.35 19.93 -11.38
C THR A 33 -5.68 20.68 -11.66
N ASN A 34 -5.84 21.33 -12.81
CA ASN A 34 -7.11 21.87 -13.29
C ASN A 34 -7.18 21.65 -14.80
N ASP A 35 -7.12 20.39 -15.21
CA ASP A 35 -7.37 20.01 -16.60
C ASP A 35 -8.76 20.49 -17.03
N ILE A 36 -8.91 20.77 -18.32
CA ILE A 36 -10.08 21.39 -18.95
C ILE A 36 -11.26 20.39 -19.02
N SER A 37 -11.60 19.74 -17.91
CA SER A 37 -12.61 18.67 -17.84
C SER A 37 -14.03 19.17 -17.56
N ASN A 38 -14.20 20.46 -17.21
CA ASN A 38 -15.50 20.99 -16.73
C ASN A 38 -16.04 22.21 -17.50
N LEU A 39 -15.54 22.49 -18.71
CA LEU A 39 -16.13 23.51 -19.59
C LEU A 39 -17.35 22.93 -20.32
N SER A 40 -18.55 23.26 -19.83
CA SER A 40 -19.82 22.96 -20.53
C SER A 40 -20.39 24.23 -21.17
N PHE A 41 -20.55 24.21 -22.49
CA PHE A 41 -21.26 25.25 -23.22
C PHE A 41 -22.66 24.74 -23.54
N SER A 42 -23.69 25.45 -23.06
CA SER A 42 -25.09 25.18 -23.40
C SER A 42 -25.75 26.46 -23.91
N ALA A 43 -26.51 26.34 -25.00
CA ALA A 43 -27.33 27.42 -25.51
C ALA A 43 -28.79 27.22 -25.04
N GLN A 44 -29.40 28.27 -24.49
CA GLN A 44 -30.78 28.24 -24.01
C GLN A 44 -31.76 28.67 -25.12
N LYS A 45 -32.88 27.94 -25.24
CA LYS A 45 -33.93 28.15 -26.25
C LYS A 45 -34.56 29.54 -26.14
N SER A 46 -34.57 30.30 -27.23
CA SER A 46 -35.38 31.51 -27.41
C SER A 46 -36.61 31.19 -28.29
N ALA A 47 -37.72 31.90 -28.12
CA ALA A 47 -39.05 31.55 -28.64
C ALA A 47 -39.14 31.42 -30.18
N THR A 48 -38.16 31.94 -30.93
CA THR A 48 -38.22 32.09 -32.39
C THR A 48 -37.28 31.18 -33.17
N ASP A 49 -36.38 30.43 -32.53
CA ASP A 49 -35.36 29.63 -33.22
C ASP A 49 -35.26 28.21 -32.63
N THR A 50 -35.71 27.19 -33.38
CA THR A 50 -35.93 25.83 -32.87
C THR A 50 -34.97 24.78 -33.41
N THR A 51 -34.27 25.06 -34.51
CA THR A 51 -33.43 24.06 -35.19
C THR A 51 -31.95 24.22 -34.86
N LYS A 52 -31.43 25.45 -34.79
CA LYS A 52 -29.98 25.70 -34.60
C LYS A 52 -29.47 25.43 -33.18
N VAL A 53 -30.30 25.69 -32.16
CA VAL A 53 -29.93 25.48 -30.75
C VAL A 53 -29.85 23.99 -30.40
N ALA A 54 -30.70 23.16 -31.02
CA ALA A 54 -30.69 21.72 -30.80
C ALA A 54 -29.43 21.06 -31.37
N ASP A 55 -29.00 21.48 -32.55
CA ASP A 55 -27.77 20.97 -33.17
C ASP A 55 -26.51 21.48 -32.45
N PHE A 56 -26.52 22.74 -31.98
CA PHE A 56 -25.45 23.29 -31.13
C PHE A 56 -25.27 22.47 -29.84
N ASN A 57 -26.37 22.19 -29.11
CA ASN A 57 -26.31 21.41 -27.88
C ASN A 57 -25.97 19.92 -28.11
N LYS A 58 -26.24 19.36 -29.30
CA LYS A 58 -25.80 17.99 -29.63
C LYS A 58 -24.29 17.89 -29.82
N ILE A 59 -23.68 18.87 -30.49
CA ILE A 59 -22.24 18.88 -30.78
C ILE A 59 -21.41 19.11 -29.51
N PHE A 60 -21.82 20.06 -28.66
CA PHE A 60 -21.09 20.40 -27.43
C PHE A 60 -21.54 19.59 -26.21
N GLY A 61 -22.80 19.11 -26.18
CA GLY A 61 -23.30 18.25 -25.12
C GLY A 61 -22.80 16.80 -25.20
N SER A 62 -22.21 16.39 -26.33
CA SER A 62 -21.62 15.07 -26.51
C SER A 62 -20.10 15.03 -26.29
N MET A 63 -19.50 16.08 -25.72
CA MET A 63 -18.08 16.07 -25.36
C MET A 63 -17.85 15.12 -24.18
N ASN A 64 -17.42 13.89 -24.48
CA ASN A 64 -16.97 12.92 -23.49
C ASN A 64 -15.50 13.16 -23.13
N GLU A 65 -15.17 13.19 -21.84
CA GLU A 65 -13.80 13.10 -21.35
C GLU A 65 -13.12 11.86 -21.98
N THR A 66 -12.16 12.08 -22.88
CA THR A 66 -11.45 10.97 -23.55
C THR A 66 -10.29 10.44 -22.71
N GLN A 67 -9.77 11.23 -21.76
CA GLN A 67 -8.75 10.78 -20.83
C GLN A 67 -9.01 11.39 -19.46
N LYS A 68 -9.30 10.53 -18.47
CA LYS A 68 -9.14 10.91 -17.06
C LYS A 68 -7.69 11.34 -16.88
N ALA A 69 -7.45 12.44 -16.17
CA ALA A 69 -6.12 12.77 -15.68
C ALA A 69 -5.58 11.58 -14.88
N GLN A 70 -4.78 10.73 -15.50
CA GLN A 70 -3.97 9.76 -14.77
C GLN A 70 -2.85 10.57 -14.16
N ASN A 71 -2.86 10.68 -12.84
CA ASN A 71 -1.68 11.08 -12.09
C ASN A 71 -0.57 10.09 -12.47
N ALA A 72 0.31 10.49 -13.38
CA ALA A 72 1.52 9.75 -13.72
C ALA A 72 2.58 9.87 -12.60
N ALA A 73 2.14 10.03 -11.35
CA ALA A 73 3.00 9.79 -10.21
C ALA A 73 3.20 8.28 -10.16
N SER A 74 4.32 7.81 -10.69
CA SER A 74 4.87 6.50 -10.34
C SER A 74 4.78 6.38 -8.81
N ASP A 75 4.00 5.43 -8.33
CA ASP A 75 3.85 5.16 -6.89
C ASP A 75 5.24 4.79 -6.35
N SER A 76 5.95 5.81 -5.87
CA SER A 76 7.32 5.68 -5.37
C SER A 76 7.31 5.25 -3.90
N SER A 77 6.22 4.60 -3.46
CA SER A 77 6.11 4.04 -2.13
C SER A 77 7.01 2.82 -1.99
N LEU A 78 7.71 2.77 -0.86
CA LEU A 78 8.47 1.60 -0.45
C LEU A 78 7.48 0.57 0.11
N SER A 79 7.33 -0.57 -0.56
CA SER A 79 6.56 -1.70 -0.04
C SER A 79 7.43 -2.58 0.83
N MET A 80 7.06 -2.73 2.11
CA MET A 80 7.74 -3.59 3.08
C MET A 80 6.85 -4.78 3.43
N GLN A 81 7.35 -6.00 3.27
CA GLN A 81 6.66 -7.20 3.75
C GLN A 81 6.80 -7.30 5.27
N ILE A 82 5.69 -7.22 5.99
CA ILE A 82 5.63 -7.19 7.46
C ILE A 82 4.91 -8.41 8.04
N GLY A 83 4.77 -9.49 7.27
CA GLY A 83 4.11 -10.72 7.71
C GLY A 83 4.54 -11.94 6.90
N ALA A 84 4.14 -13.12 7.37
CA ALA A 84 4.55 -14.40 6.79
C ALA A 84 3.83 -14.74 5.47
N ASN A 85 2.61 -14.22 5.27
CA ASN A 85 1.76 -14.58 4.12
C ASN A 85 1.78 -13.50 3.03
N GLU A 86 1.44 -13.90 1.81
CA GLU A 86 1.30 -12.98 0.66
C GLU A 86 0.29 -11.86 0.95
N GLY A 87 0.59 -10.65 0.50
CA GLY A 87 -0.25 -9.46 0.69
C GLY A 87 -0.14 -8.79 2.06
N GLN A 88 0.68 -9.32 2.97
CA GLN A 88 0.96 -8.67 4.27
C GLN A 88 2.06 -7.61 4.14
N THR A 89 1.80 -6.57 3.35
CA THR A 89 2.73 -5.46 3.10
C THR A 89 2.29 -4.16 3.78
N LEU A 90 3.28 -3.31 4.05
CA LEU A 90 3.11 -1.93 4.45
C LEU A 90 3.78 -1.04 3.40
N ASN A 91 3.00 -0.20 2.74
CA ASN A 91 3.52 0.82 1.84
C ASN A 91 3.88 2.07 2.64
N VAL A 92 5.11 2.55 2.46
CA VAL A 92 5.62 3.79 3.04
C VAL A 92 5.98 4.73 1.91
N ASP A 93 5.20 5.79 1.77
CA ASP A 93 5.43 6.88 0.84
C ASP A 93 5.97 8.11 1.57
N ILE A 94 7.02 8.70 0.99
CA ILE A 94 7.62 9.94 1.45
C ILE A 94 7.50 10.94 0.31
N ASN A 95 6.83 12.06 0.57
CA ASN A 95 6.70 13.14 -0.40
C ASN A 95 8.06 13.81 -0.66
N ASP A 96 8.26 14.42 -1.83
CA ASP A 96 9.48 15.18 -2.12
C ASP A 96 9.61 16.38 -1.17
N MET A 97 10.65 16.37 -0.34
CA MET A 97 10.99 17.43 0.63
C MET A 97 12.11 18.35 0.11
N GLY A 98 12.39 18.34 -1.19
CA GLY A 98 13.35 19.24 -1.82
C GLY A 98 12.91 20.72 -1.77
N ALA A 99 13.88 21.63 -1.95
CA ALA A 99 13.65 23.07 -1.87
C ALA A 99 12.59 23.59 -2.87
N GLN A 100 12.49 22.95 -4.04
CA GLN A 100 11.49 23.28 -5.05
C GLN A 100 10.08 22.84 -4.63
N ALA A 101 9.95 21.60 -4.14
CA ALA A 101 8.69 21.04 -3.66
C ALA A 101 8.14 21.80 -2.44
N LEU A 102 9.03 22.23 -1.53
CA LEU A 102 8.70 23.05 -0.36
C LEU A 102 8.56 24.56 -0.68
N ARG A 103 8.76 24.97 -1.95
CA ARG A 103 8.67 26.36 -2.42
C ARG A 103 9.62 27.34 -1.72
N ILE A 104 10.74 26.84 -1.19
CA ILE A 104 11.74 27.65 -0.48
C ILE A 104 12.92 28.08 -1.37
N GLN A 105 12.99 27.59 -2.62
CA GLN A 105 14.11 27.84 -3.53
C GLN A 105 14.26 29.32 -3.94
N ASP A 106 13.14 30.01 -4.20
CA ASP A 106 13.13 31.39 -4.70
C ASP A 106 12.81 32.41 -3.59
N VAL A 107 13.06 32.06 -2.34
CA VAL A 107 12.79 32.95 -1.20
C VAL A 107 13.85 34.06 -1.16
N ASP A 108 13.41 35.30 -1.39
CA ASP A 108 14.26 36.49 -1.30
C ASP A 108 14.03 37.27 0.02
N VAL A 109 15.12 37.52 0.73
CA VAL A 109 15.17 38.27 2.00
C VAL A 109 15.83 39.64 1.86
N SER A 110 16.16 40.07 0.65
CA SER A 110 16.84 41.35 0.38
C SER A 110 16.00 42.58 0.72
N SER A 111 14.67 42.45 0.75
CA SER A 111 13.72 43.51 1.09
C SER A 111 12.88 43.17 2.33
N SER A 112 12.45 44.19 3.07
CA SER A 112 11.57 44.00 4.24
C SER A 112 10.27 43.26 3.89
N LYS A 113 9.70 43.50 2.71
CA LYS A 113 8.50 42.81 2.23
C LYS A 113 8.78 41.35 1.81
N GLY A 114 9.93 41.11 1.19
CA GLY A 114 10.43 39.77 0.86
C GLY A 114 10.62 38.94 2.13
N ALA A 115 11.26 39.49 3.15
CA ALA A 115 11.46 38.85 4.45
C ALA A 115 10.15 38.48 5.15
N GLN A 116 9.11 39.33 5.12
CA GLN A 116 7.80 38.99 5.69
C GLN A 116 7.12 37.82 4.95
N THR A 117 7.26 37.79 3.62
CA THR A 117 6.70 36.71 2.79
C THR A 117 7.48 35.42 3.00
N ALA A 118 8.81 35.51 3.11
CA ALA A 118 9.73 34.41 3.42
C ALA A 118 9.34 33.69 4.71
N ILE A 119 9.04 34.43 5.78
CA ILE A 119 8.59 33.84 7.05
C ILE A 119 7.34 32.99 6.85
N SER A 120 6.35 33.47 6.09
CA SER A 120 5.13 32.71 5.83
C SER A 120 5.38 31.44 5.02
N VAL A 121 6.25 31.52 4.00
CA VAL A 121 6.61 30.36 3.16
C VAL A 121 7.37 29.32 3.96
N ILE A 122 8.35 29.74 4.78
CA ILE A 122 9.14 28.85 5.63
C ILE A 122 8.25 28.20 6.70
N ASN A 123 7.32 28.93 7.31
CA ASN A 123 6.39 28.36 8.28
C ASN A 123 5.52 27.26 7.65
N ASN A 124 5.04 27.47 6.43
CA ASN A 124 4.29 26.45 5.71
C ASN A 124 5.17 25.22 5.39
N ALA A 125 6.40 25.44 4.91
CA ALA A 125 7.35 24.35 4.68
C ALA A 125 7.67 23.56 5.96
N LEU A 126 7.82 24.23 7.10
CA LEU A 126 8.01 23.58 8.40
C LEU A 126 6.80 22.73 8.82
N GLU A 127 5.58 23.20 8.55
CA GLU A 127 4.35 22.45 8.81
C GLU A 127 4.30 21.17 7.97
N ILE A 128 4.63 21.26 6.67
CA ILE A 128 4.69 20.10 5.77
C ILE A 128 5.73 19.09 6.26
N VAL A 129 6.94 19.52 6.56
CA VAL A 129 8.01 18.63 7.05
C VAL A 129 7.63 18.00 8.39
N SER A 130 6.98 18.76 9.28
CA SER A 130 6.51 18.25 10.57
C SER A 130 5.41 17.21 10.40
N ALA A 131 4.49 17.42 9.47
CA ALA A 131 3.44 16.46 9.12
C ALA A 131 4.04 15.17 8.54
N GLU A 132 5.01 15.28 7.63
CA GLU A 132 5.69 14.12 7.06
C GLU A 132 6.45 13.32 8.13
N ARG A 133 7.14 13.99 9.06
CA ARG A 133 7.79 13.33 10.22
C ARG A 133 6.79 12.65 11.15
N SER A 134 5.63 13.27 11.38
CA SER A 134 4.56 12.69 12.19
C SER A 134 4.02 11.40 11.55
N LYS A 135 3.82 11.41 10.23
CA LYS A 135 3.43 10.24 9.44
C LYS A 135 4.47 9.11 9.55
N LEU A 136 5.76 9.42 9.41
CA LEU A 136 6.83 8.44 9.60
C LEU A 136 6.87 7.87 11.02
N GLY A 137 6.66 8.70 12.04
CA GLY A 137 6.54 8.24 13.43
C GLY A 137 5.36 7.27 13.63
N ALA A 138 4.22 7.53 12.98
CA ALA A 138 3.08 6.62 13.01
C ALA A 138 3.40 5.26 12.35
N TYR A 139 4.12 5.25 11.23
CA TYR A 139 4.60 4.00 10.64
C TYR A 139 5.55 3.24 11.55
N GLN A 140 6.48 3.94 12.23
CA GLN A 140 7.38 3.33 13.22
C GLN A 140 6.61 2.67 14.36
N ASN A 141 5.65 3.38 14.97
CA ASN A 141 4.82 2.81 16.04
C ASN A 141 4.06 1.56 15.57
N ARG A 142 3.49 1.60 14.36
CA ARG A 142 2.81 0.45 13.77
C ARG A 142 3.76 -0.73 13.56
N LEU A 143 4.98 -0.48 13.08
CA LEU A 143 5.99 -1.52 12.91
C LEU A 143 6.41 -2.12 14.26
N GLU A 144 6.61 -1.31 15.29
CA GLU A 144 6.97 -1.79 16.63
C GLU A 144 5.88 -2.69 17.22
N HIS A 145 4.62 -2.28 17.13
CA HIS A 145 3.49 -3.13 17.53
C HIS A 145 3.39 -4.40 16.69
N THR A 146 3.65 -4.32 15.38
CA THR A 146 3.65 -5.49 14.50
C THR A 146 4.75 -6.47 14.89
N ILE A 147 5.97 -5.98 15.17
CA ILE A 147 7.10 -6.79 15.62
C ILE A 147 6.75 -7.52 16.92
N ASN A 148 6.23 -6.80 17.91
CA ASN A 148 5.85 -7.39 19.19
C ASN A 148 4.78 -8.48 19.02
N ASN A 149 3.75 -8.21 18.21
CA ASN A 149 2.69 -9.18 17.93
C ASN A 149 3.20 -10.43 17.17
N LEU A 150 4.07 -10.23 16.18
CA LEU A 150 4.68 -11.33 15.43
C LEU A 150 5.61 -12.15 16.33
N GLY A 151 6.37 -11.51 17.22
CA GLY A 151 7.21 -12.19 18.20
C GLY A 151 6.41 -13.12 19.10
N THR A 152 5.32 -12.62 19.69
CA THR A 152 4.41 -13.45 20.51
C THR A 152 3.76 -14.57 19.69
N SER A 153 3.35 -14.29 18.45
CA SER A 153 2.76 -15.29 17.56
C SER A 153 3.77 -16.39 17.20
N ALA A 154 5.02 -16.02 16.91
CA ALA A 154 6.10 -16.95 16.61
C ALA A 154 6.43 -17.84 17.81
N GLU A 155 6.48 -17.30 19.03
CA GLU A 155 6.68 -18.07 20.25
C GLU A 155 5.54 -19.09 20.47
N ASN A 156 4.28 -18.65 20.33
CA ASN A 156 3.11 -19.52 20.49
C ASN A 156 3.07 -20.64 19.44
N LEU A 157 3.41 -20.32 18.19
CA LEU A 157 3.48 -21.30 17.11
C LEU A 157 4.63 -22.29 17.34
N THR A 158 5.81 -21.82 17.75
CA THR A 158 6.96 -22.68 18.06
C THR A 158 6.66 -23.62 19.23
N ALA A 159 6.02 -23.12 20.29
CA ALA A 159 5.59 -23.95 21.42
C ALA A 159 4.53 -24.98 21.02
N SER A 160 3.67 -24.63 20.07
CA SER A 160 2.66 -25.55 19.53
C SER A 160 3.28 -26.59 18.59
N GLU A 161 4.26 -26.20 17.78
CA GLU A 161 5.05 -27.11 16.95
C GLU A 161 5.82 -28.09 17.85
N SER A 162 6.49 -27.61 18.90
CA SER A 162 7.19 -28.44 19.88
C SER A 162 6.25 -29.46 20.51
N ARG A 163 5.03 -29.08 20.93
CA ARG A 163 4.04 -30.04 21.44
C ARG A 163 3.60 -31.11 20.44
N ILE A 164 3.61 -30.81 19.14
CA ILE A 164 3.15 -31.73 18.09
C ILE A 164 4.30 -32.62 17.62
N ARG A 165 5.49 -32.04 17.48
CA ARG A 165 6.65 -32.67 16.83
C ARG A 165 7.61 -33.28 17.82
N ASP A 166 7.80 -32.65 18.98
CA ASP A 166 8.74 -33.13 19.98
C ASP A 166 8.09 -34.23 20.81
N VAL A 167 8.86 -35.29 21.04
CA VAL A 167 8.44 -36.44 21.84
C VAL A 167 8.75 -36.20 23.32
N ASP A 168 7.88 -36.67 24.19
CA ASP A 168 8.20 -36.76 25.62
C ASP A 168 9.22 -37.89 25.84
N MET A 169 10.47 -37.50 26.10
CA MET A 169 11.57 -38.45 26.34
C MET A 169 11.28 -39.43 27.47
N ALA A 170 10.55 -39.03 28.52
CA ALA A 170 10.26 -39.93 29.62
C ALA A 170 9.36 -41.09 29.15
N LYS A 171 8.34 -40.77 28.36
CA LYS A 171 7.42 -41.76 27.81
C LYS A 171 8.12 -42.67 26.80
N GLU A 172 8.90 -42.10 25.88
CA GLU A 172 9.67 -42.88 24.90
C GLU A 172 10.70 -43.80 25.57
N MET A 173 11.36 -43.35 26.65
CA MET A 173 12.31 -44.20 27.39
C MET A 173 11.62 -45.34 28.13
N MET A 174 10.41 -45.12 28.67
CA MET A 174 9.61 -46.20 29.28
C MET A 174 9.18 -47.22 28.22
N GLU A 175 8.71 -46.74 27.06
CA GLU A 175 8.26 -47.59 25.96
C GLU A 175 9.43 -48.38 25.34
N PHE A 176 10.58 -47.72 25.14
CA PHE A 176 11.83 -48.35 24.74
C PHE A 176 12.27 -49.42 25.74
N THR A 177 12.23 -49.12 27.05
CA THR A 177 12.61 -50.09 28.09
C THR A 177 11.64 -51.27 28.13
N LYS A 178 10.33 -51.02 28.02
CA LYS A 178 9.29 -52.06 27.91
C LYS A 178 9.54 -52.96 26.70
N ASN A 179 9.86 -52.39 25.54
CA ASN A 179 10.14 -53.14 24.33
C ASN A 179 11.43 -53.97 24.45
N ASN A 180 12.47 -53.46 25.10
CA ASN A 180 13.67 -54.23 25.41
C ASN A 180 13.38 -55.41 26.35
N ILE A 181 12.60 -55.19 27.42
CA ILE A 181 12.19 -56.26 28.33
C ILE A 181 11.35 -57.31 27.59
N LEU A 182 10.41 -56.89 26.73
CA LEU A 182 9.62 -57.80 25.90
C LEU A 182 10.50 -58.61 24.94
N SER A 183 11.51 -57.99 24.32
CA SER A 183 12.45 -58.70 23.45
C SER A 183 13.28 -59.73 24.22
N GLN A 184 13.77 -59.38 25.42
CA GLN A 184 14.50 -60.32 26.29
C GLN A 184 13.59 -61.46 26.78
N ALA A 185 12.34 -61.14 27.15
CA ALA A 185 11.35 -62.12 27.55
C ALA A 185 10.95 -63.05 26.40
N ALA A 186 10.79 -62.54 25.18
CA ALA A 186 10.50 -63.34 23.99
C ALA A 186 11.66 -64.30 23.68
N GLN A 187 12.91 -63.88 23.84
CA GLN A 187 14.08 -64.74 23.70
C GLN A 187 14.13 -65.83 24.78
N ALA A 188 13.86 -65.49 26.04
CA ALA A 188 13.80 -66.46 27.14
C ALA A 188 12.63 -67.45 27.00
N MET A 189 11.46 -66.99 26.55
CA MET A 189 10.30 -67.83 26.25
C MET A 189 10.55 -68.76 25.07
N LEU A 190 11.22 -68.29 24.01
CA LEU A 190 11.67 -69.15 22.91
C LEU A 190 12.64 -70.23 23.39
N ALA A 191 13.60 -69.87 24.25
CA ALA A 191 14.53 -70.83 24.83
C ALA A 191 13.80 -71.88 25.69
N GLN A 192 12.85 -71.46 26.52
CA GLN A 192 12.04 -72.35 27.36
C GLN A 192 11.13 -73.26 26.52
N ALA A 193 10.46 -72.71 25.50
CA ALA A 193 9.60 -73.46 24.58
C ALA A 193 10.39 -74.51 23.78
N ASN A 194 11.66 -74.26 23.46
CA ASN A 194 12.53 -75.24 22.82
C ASN A 194 13.02 -76.33 23.78
N GLN A 195 13.11 -76.07 25.09
CA GLN A 195 13.50 -77.07 26.10
C GLN A 195 12.32 -77.93 26.59
N GLN A 196 11.11 -77.38 26.60
CA GLN A 196 9.90 -78.09 27.04
C GLN A 196 9.65 -79.44 26.31
N PRO A 197 9.80 -79.57 24.97
CA PRO A 197 9.65 -80.86 24.31
C PRO A 197 10.73 -81.88 24.67
N GLN A 198 11.95 -81.44 25.05
CA GLN A 198 13.04 -82.34 25.44
C GLN A 198 12.77 -83.04 26.78
N GLY A 199 12.05 -82.38 27.70
CA GLY A 199 11.60 -82.99 28.96
C GLY A 199 10.52 -84.06 28.75
N VAL A 200 9.65 -83.88 27.75
CA VAL A 200 8.64 -84.89 27.39
C VAL A 200 9.29 -86.12 26.73
N LEU A 201 10.38 -85.94 25.99
CA LEU A 201 11.18 -87.04 25.44
C LEU A 201 11.90 -87.87 26.53
N GLN A 202 12.13 -87.34 27.73
CA GLN A 202 12.63 -88.13 28.86
C GLN A 202 11.54 -89.00 29.51
N LEU A 203 10.26 -88.62 29.40
CA LEU A 203 9.11 -89.38 29.90
C LEU A 203 8.64 -90.48 28.93
N LEU A 204 9.14 -90.47 27.68
CA LEU A 204 8.88 -91.47 26.63
C LEU A 204 10.01 -92.50 26.49
N ARG A 205 10.89 -92.62 27.49
CA ARG A 205 11.98 -93.62 27.54
C ARG A 205 11.78 -94.63 28.66
#